data_AF-A0A2U2IZC3-F1
#
_entry.id   AF-A0A2U2IZC3-F1
#
_cell.length_a   1.000
_cell.length_b   1.000
_cell.length_c   1.000
_cell.angle_alpha   90.00
_cell.angle_beta   90.00
_cell.angle_gamma   90.00
#
_symmetry.space_group_name_H-M   'P 1'
#
loop_
_entity.id
_entity.type
_entity.pdbx_description
1 polymer ?
#
loop_
_entity_poly.entity_id
_entity_poly.type
_entity_poly.pdbx_seq_one_letter_code
_entity_poly.pdbx_strand_id
1 'polypeptide(L)'
;MALTATRVLEASASGADEVSLTRLYVLRATYLLLIVGLGGMIVPEIVAHPITERGIIPALLGGVWALAFLGLRYPLQMLPLLMFEFLWKVIWVVAYGLPQWSSGQLTPVTTEDLKATLFGVILMPLVIPWGYVWRRYVKQAGDRWQ
;
A
#
# COMPACT_ATOMS: atom_id res chain seq x y z
N MET A 1 8.98 -38.67 1.27
CA MET A 1 8.70 -37.60 2.27
C MET A 1 9.86 -36.61 2.42
N ALA A 2 11.12 -37.04 2.56
CA ALA A 2 12.26 -36.11 2.70
C ALA A 2 12.45 -35.12 1.53
N LEU A 3 12.35 -35.60 0.28
CA LEU A 3 12.47 -34.76 -0.94
C LEU A 3 11.41 -33.66 -1.07
N THR A 4 10.22 -33.87 -0.50
CA THR A 4 9.12 -32.90 -0.55
C THR A 4 9.35 -31.76 0.42
N ALA A 5 9.87 -32.05 1.61
CA ALA A 5 10.22 -31.05 2.61
C ALA A 5 11.39 -30.17 2.13
N THR A 6 12.40 -30.76 1.47
CA THR A 6 13.52 -30.01 0.89
C THR A 6 13.06 -29.02 -0.18
N ARG A 7 12.16 -29.41 -1.10
CA ARG A 7 11.62 -28.50 -2.12
C ARG A 7 10.80 -27.33 -1.55
N VAL A 8 10.06 -27.56 -0.47
CA VAL A 8 9.28 -26.51 0.20
C VAL A 8 10.18 -25.51 0.91
N LEU A 9 11.27 -25.98 1.51
CA LEU A 9 12.30 -25.14 2.13
C LEU A 9 13.08 -24.32 1.08
N GLU A 10 13.45 -24.93 -0.04
CA GLU A 10 14.14 -24.24 -1.16
C GLU A 10 13.24 -23.19 -1.84
N ALA A 11 11.95 -23.50 -2.06
CA ALA A 11 11.01 -22.55 -2.62
C ALA A 11 10.68 -21.38 -1.68
N SER A 12 10.76 -21.60 -0.36
CA SER A 12 10.59 -20.54 0.65
C SER A 12 11.82 -19.63 0.74
N ALA A 13 13.02 -20.18 0.48
CA ALA A 13 14.28 -19.41 0.46
C ALA A 13 14.39 -18.51 -0.78
N SER A 14 13.99 -18.98 -1.96
CA SER A 14 14.22 -18.27 -3.23
C SER A 14 13.50 -16.91 -3.33
N GLY A 15 12.30 -16.77 -2.77
CA GLY A 15 11.54 -15.52 -2.82
C GLY A 15 12.07 -14.42 -1.88
N ALA A 16 12.70 -14.79 -0.76
CA ALA A 16 13.32 -13.85 0.16
C ALA A 16 14.74 -13.46 -0.27
N ASP A 17 15.47 -14.37 -0.91
CA ASP A 17 16.81 -14.11 -1.48
C ASP A 17 16.76 -13.19 -2.72
N GLU A 18 15.62 -13.08 -3.40
CA GLU A 18 15.44 -12.19 -4.56
C GLU A 18 15.49 -10.69 -4.21
N VAL A 19 15.31 -10.32 -2.94
CA VAL A 19 15.19 -8.93 -2.50
C VAL A 19 16.09 -8.69 -1.30
N SER A 20 16.94 -7.66 -1.38
CA SER A 20 17.89 -7.36 -0.31
C SER A 20 17.21 -7.12 1.04
N LEU A 21 17.89 -7.51 2.13
CA LEU A 21 17.45 -7.31 3.50
C LEU A 21 17.14 -5.83 3.80
N THR A 22 17.95 -4.91 3.27
CA THR A 22 17.70 -3.46 3.33
C THR A 22 16.33 -3.10 2.76
N ARG A 23 15.98 -3.64 1.59
CA ARG A 23 14.69 -3.34 0.96
C ARG A 23 13.52 -3.94 1.76
N LEU A 24 13.70 -5.10 2.39
CA LEU A 24 12.69 -5.62 3.31
C LEU A 24 12.47 -4.71 4.52
N TYR A 25 13.52 -4.09 5.07
CA TYR A 25 13.38 -3.10 6.14
C TYR A 25 12.71 -1.82 5.66
N VAL A 26 13.06 -1.33 4.47
CA VAL A 26 12.38 -0.16 3.87
C VAL A 26 10.88 -0.44 3.72
N LEU A 27 10.49 -1.62 3.21
CA LEU A 27 9.08 -2.00 3.11
C LEU A 27 8.39 -2.02 4.47
N ARG A 28 9.01 -2.61 5.49
CA ARG A 28 8.45 -2.62 6.86
C ARG A 28 8.32 -1.21 7.44
N ALA A 29 9.31 -0.35 7.20
CA ALA A 29 9.24 1.06 7.61
C ALA A 29 8.07 1.78 6.91
N THR A 30 7.80 1.48 5.65
CA THR A 30 6.63 2.02 4.93
C THR A 30 5.30 1.49 5.49
N TYR A 31 5.20 0.22 5.85
CA TYR A 31 4.00 -0.27 6.54
C TYR A 31 3.83 0.36 7.92
N LEU A 32 4.92 0.56 8.67
CA LEU A 32 4.88 1.27 9.94
C LEU A 32 4.42 2.73 9.76
N LEU A 33 4.89 3.39 8.71
CA LEU A 33 4.44 4.73 8.34
C LEU A 33 2.94 4.76 8.02
N LEU A 34 2.40 3.75 7.33
CA LEU A 34 0.94 3.64 7.14
C LEU A 34 0.22 3.44 8.47
N ILE A 35 0.69 2.54 9.33
CA ILE A 35 0.05 2.28 10.63
C ILE A 35 -0.03 3.55 11.48
N VAL A 36 1.05 4.32 11.56
CA VAL A 36 1.12 5.53 12.37
C VAL A 36 0.44 6.71 11.66
N GLY A 37 0.81 6.98 10.41
CA GLY A 37 0.33 8.12 9.64
C GLY A 37 -1.13 7.99 9.25
N LEU A 38 -1.51 6.92 8.54
CA LEU A 38 -2.91 6.68 8.17
C LEU A 38 -3.77 6.44 9.41
N GLY A 39 -3.26 5.68 10.39
CA GLY A 39 -3.98 5.41 11.63
C GLY A 39 -4.31 6.68 12.41
N GLY A 40 -3.36 7.60 12.54
CA GLY A 40 -3.57 8.88 13.23
C GLY A 40 -4.64 9.75 12.57
N MET A 41 -4.85 9.62 11.26
CA MET A 41 -5.89 10.35 10.53
C MET A 41 -7.24 9.64 10.58
N ILE A 42 -7.27 8.33 10.29
CA ILE A 42 -8.51 7.60 10.01
C ILE A 42 -9.19 7.01 11.25
N VAL A 43 -8.41 6.64 12.27
CA VAL A 43 -8.98 6.01 13.48
C VAL A 43 -9.91 6.98 14.23
N PRO A 44 -9.56 8.26 14.44
CA PRO A 44 -10.49 9.22 15.04
C PRO A 44 -11.78 9.38 14.23
N GLU A 45 -11.69 9.45 12.91
CA GLU A 45 -12.85 9.57 12.01
C GLU A 45 -13.76 8.33 12.12
N ILE A 46 -13.18 7.13 12.18
CA ILE A 46 -13.96 5.88 12.37
C ILE A 46 -14.56 5.79 13.77
N VAL A 47 -13.88 6.25 14.82
CA VAL A 47 -14.34 6.07 16.21
C VAL A 47 -15.33 7.16 16.63
N ALA A 48 -15.19 8.38 16.10
CA ALA A 48 -15.93 9.56 16.53
C ALA A 48 -16.65 10.24 15.36
N HIS A 49 -17.49 9.49 14.63
CA HIS A 49 -18.36 10.02 13.57
C HIS A 49 -19.84 10.04 13.97
N PRO A 50 -20.64 10.99 13.43
CA PRO A 50 -22.10 10.94 13.46
C PRO A 50 -22.68 9.72 12.74
N ILE A 51 -23.76 9.14 13.27
CA ILE A 51 -24.45 7.98 12.68
C ILE A 51 -25.02 8.22 11.27
N THR A 52 -25.17 9.48 10.87
CA THR A 52 -25.69 9.88 9.56
C THR A 52 -24.61 9.98 8.50
N GLU A 53 -23.33 9.84 8.87
CA GLU A 53 -22.24 9.93 7.91
C GLU A 53 -22.19 8.73 6.97
N ARG A 54 -21.78 8.98 5.73
CA ARG A 54 -21.69 7.94 4.70
C ARG A 54 -20.61 6.90 5.02
N GLY A 55 -19.51 7.29 5.67
CA GLY A 55 -18.50 6.39 6.24
C GLY A 55 -17.68 5.51 5.26
N ILE A 56 -17.97 5.52 3.96
CA ILE A 56 -17.34 4.58 3.00
C ILE A 56 -15.82 4.77 2.91
N ILE A 57 -15.35 6.02 2.79
CA ILE A 57 -13.92 6.33 2.66
C ILE A 57 -13.16 5.96 3.94
N PRO A 58 -13.57 6.42 5.13
CA PRO A 58 -12.89 6.03 6.36
C PRO A 58 -12.95 4.53 6.63
N ALA A 59 -14.05 3.83 6.32
CA ALA A 59 -14.11 2.38 6.44
C ALA A 59 -13.13 1.67 5.49
N LEU A 60 -13.05 2.09 4.22
CA LEU A 60 -12.12 1.54 3.23
C LEU A 60 -10.66 1.73 3.67
N LEU A 61 -10.29 2.95 4.07
CA LEU A 61 -8.94 3.28 4.53
C LEU A 61 -8.63 2.64 5.89
N GLY A 62 -9.62 2.47 6.75
CA GLY A 62 -9.52 1.70 7.99
C GLY A 62 -9.20 0.23 7.73
N GLY A 63 -9.78 -0.37 6.70
CA GLY A 63 -9.42 -1.71 6.23
C GLY A 63 -7.97 -1.80 5.75
N VAL A 64 -7.51 -0.81 4.97
CA VAL A 64 -6.10 -0.71 4.56
C VAL A 64 -5.18 -0.59 5.77
N TRP A 65 -5.53 0.29 6.72
CA TRP A 65 -4.79 0.47 7.97
C TRP A 65 -4.68 -0.84 8.77
N ALA A 66 -5.79 -1.57 8.93
CA ALA A 66 -5.80 -2.85 9.63
C ALA A 66 -4.90 -3.89 8.93
N LEU A 67 -4.94 -3.97 7.60
CA LEU A 67 -4.10 -4.87 6.82
C LEU A 67 -2.61 -4.47 6.82
N ALA A 68 -2.28 -3.20 7.07
CA ALA A 68 -0.89 -2.75 7.14
C ALA A 68 -0.10 -3.45 8.27
N PHE A 69 -0.77 -3.89 9.34
CA PHE A 69 -0.15 -4.71 10.39
C PHE A 69 0.38 -6.05 9.86
N LEU A 70 -0.36 -6.71 8.95
CA LEU A 70 0.11 -7.92 8.28
C LEU A 70 1.33 -7.61 7.40
N GLY A 71 1.40 -6.41 6.82
CA GLY A 71 2.54 -5.92 6.05
C GLY A 71 3.84 -5.84 6.84
N LEU A 72 3.80 -5.59 8.16
CA LEU A 72 5.00 -5.66 9.01
C LEU A 72 5.58 -7.07 9.07
N ARG A 73 4.70 -8.07 9.21
CA ARG A 73 5.09 -9.48 9.34
C ARG A 73 5.46 -10.11 7.99
N TYR A 74 4.73 -9.75 6.93
CA TYR A 74 4.82 -10.34 5.58
C TYR A 74 4.94 -9.27 4.48
N PRO A 75 6.00 -8.44 4.46
CA PRO A 75 6.06 -7.23 3.64
C PRO A 75 5.97 -7.45 2.13
N LEU A 76 6.57 -8.54 1.62
CA LEU A 76 6.51 -8.89 0.19
C LEU A 76 5.16 -9.47 -0.22
N GLN A 77 4.55 -10.30 0.63
CA GLN A 77 3.24 -10.91 0.33
C GLN A 77 2.14 -9.86 0.32
N MET A 78 2.28 -8.83 1.16
CA MET A 78 1.34 -7.72 1.27
C MET A 78 1.60 -6.58 0.27
N LEU A 79 2.54 -6.72 -0.67
CA LEU A 79 2.79 -5.71 -1.71
C LEU A 79 1.54 -5.23 -2.47
N PRO A 80 0.51 -6.07 -2.74
CA PRO A 80 -0.71 -5.58 -3.38
C PRO A 80 -1.39 -4.46 -2.59
N LEU A 81 -1.24 -4.42 -1.26
CA LEU A 81 -1.74 -3.35 -0.41
C LEU A 81 -1.04 -2.01 -0.70
N LEU A 82 0.31 -2.01 -0.81
CA LEU A 82 1.08 -0.82 -1.17
C LEU A 82 0.82 -0.39 -2.62
N MET A 83 0.62 -1.35 -3.53
CA MET A 83 0.24 -1.06 -4.90
C MET A 83 -1.14 -0.40 -4.98
N PHE A 84 -2.11 -0.89 -4.19
CA PHE A 84 -3.42 -0.24 -4.05
C PHE A 84 -3.27 1.17 -3.49
N GLU A 85 -2.50 1.34 -2.41
CA GLU A 85 -2.20 2.63 -1.78
C GLU A 85 -1.57 3.64 -2.75
N PHE A 86 -0.73 3.18 -3.66
CA PHE A 86 -0.17 4.00 -4.72
C PHE A 86 -1.21 4.32 -5.79
N LEU A 87 -1.94 3.31 -6.26
CA LEU A 87 -2.85 3.43 -7.39
C LEU A 87 -4.01 4.39 -7.10
N TRP A 88 -4.67 4.27 -5.96
CA TRP A 88 -5.80 5.16 -5.64
C TRP A 88 -5.35 6.62 -5.52
N LYS A 89 -4.14 6.86 -5.00
CA LYS A 89 -3.55 8.21 -4.89
C LYS A 89 -3.19 8.78 -6.25
N VAL A 90 -2.61 7.98 -7.14
CA VAL A 90 -2.34 8.39 -8.52
C VAL A 90 -3.63 8.76 -9.22
N ILE A 91 -4.67 7.91 -9.12
CA ILE A 91 -5.99 8.20 -9.69
C ILE A 91 -6.52 9.53 -9.13
N TRP A 92 -6.47 9.73 -7.81
CA TRP A 92 -6.96 10.95 -7.19
C TRP A 92 -6.20 12.20 -7.64
N VAL A 93 -4.86 12.14 -7.67
CA VAL A 93 -4.01 13.27 -8.10
C VAL A 93 -4.30 13.61 -9.56
N VAL A 94 -4.39 12.62 -10.45
CA VAL A 94 -4.60 12.87 -11.88
C VAL A 94 -6.02 13.36 -12.17
N ALA A 95 -7.03 12.74 -11.55
CA ALA A 95 -8.43 13.03 -11.88
C ALA A 95 -9.02 14.22 -11.11
N TYR A 96 -8.49 14.54 -9.92
CA TYR A 96 -9.06 15.57 -9.04
C TYR A 96 -8.02 16.62 -8.63
N GLY A 97 -6.90 16.19 -8.03
CA GLY A 97 -5.90 17.10 -7.47
C GLY A 97 -5.27 18.04 -8.51
N LEU A 98 -4.86 17.49 -9.66
CA LEU A 98 -4.21 18.23 -10.73
C LEU A 98 -5.19 19.20 -11.43
N PRO A 99 -6.43 18.79 -11.81
CA PRO A 99 -7.43 19.72 -12.31
C PRO A 99 -7.72 20.88 -11.35
N GLN A 100 -7.92 20.60 -10.05
CA GLN A 100 -8.20 21.63 -9.05
C GLN A 100 -7.03 22.61 -8.85
N TRP A 101 -5.80 22.12 -8.89
CA TRP A 101 -4.62 22.98 -8.86
C TRP A 101 -4.52 23.86 -10.10
N SER A 102 -4.74 23.28 -11.29
CA SER A 102 -4.65 23.99 -12.56
C SER A 102 -5.72 25.06 -12.75
N SER A 103 -6.90 24.89 -12.14
CA SER A 103 -8.00 25.86 -12.19
C SER A 103 -7.88 26.95 -11.12
N GLY A 104 -6.89 26.88 -10.23
CA GLY A 104 -6.75 27.79 -9.10
C GLY A 104 -7.82 27.60 -8.01
N GLN A 105 -8.54 26.48 -8.01
CA GLN A 105 -9.66 26.19 -7.10
C GLN A 105 -9.26 25.32 -5.90
N LEU A 106 -8.02 25.46 -5.43
CA LEU A 106 -7.60 24.75 -4.23
C LEU A 106 -8.14 25.43 -2.98
N THR A 107 -8.93 24.67 -2.22
CA THR A 107 -9.32 25.03 -0.86
C THR A 107 -8.18 24.65 0.10
N PRO A 108 -8.17 25.18 1.34
CA PRO A 108 -7.18 24.75 2.34
C PRO A 108 -7.19 23.23 2.56
N VAL A 109 -8.38 22.63 2.64
CA VAL A 109 -8.56 21.18 2.82
C VAL A 109 -7.99 20.41 1.63
N THR A 110 -8.40 20.75 0.41
CA THR A 110 -7.90 20.04 -0.78
C THR A 110 -6.41 20.27 -1.04
N THR A 111 -5.84 21.36 -0.51
CA THR A 111 -4.39 21.60 -0.52
C THR A 111 -3.65 20.64 0.41
N GLU A 112 -4.17 20.39 1.61
CA GLU A 112 -3.61 19.42 2.56
C GLU A 112 -3.71 18.00 2.02
N ASP A 113 -4.88 17.63 1.47
CA ASP A 113 -5.09 16.34 0.80
C ASP A 113 -4.11 16.15 -0.36
N LEU A 114 -3.91 17.18 -1.18
CA LEU A 114 -2.99 17.13 -2.30
C LEU A 114 -1.54 16.91 -1.83
N LYS A 115 -1.10 17.60 -0.78
CA LYS A 115 0.24 17.42 -0.20
C LYS A 115 0.43 16.01 0.35
N ALA A 116 -0.51 15.53 1.17
CA ALA A 116 -0.45 14.19 1.76
C ALA A 116 -0.46 13.09 0.68
N THR A 117 -1.31 13.26 -0.33
CA THR A 117 -1.44 12.32 -1.45
C THR A 117 -0.20 12.31 -2.32
N LEU A 118 0.35 13.48 -2.68
CA LEU A 118 1.59 13.59 -3.47
C LEU A 118 2.79 12.97 -2.77
N PHE A 119 2.91 13.16 -1.45
CA PHE A 119 3.95 12.51 -0.67
C PHE A 119 3.92 10.98 -0.86
N GLY A 120 2.73 10.37 -0.78
CA GLY A 120 2.55 8.94 -1.06
C GLY A 120 2.88 8.55 -2.50
N VAL A 121 2.44 9.34 -3.49
CA VAL A 121 2.71 9.09 -4.92
C VAL A 121 4.21 9.15 -5.24
N ILE A 122 4.98 10.01 -4.56
CA ILE A 122 6.43 10.11 -4.76
C ILE A 122 7.17 9.00 -4.00
N LEU A 123 6.75 8.70 -2.77
CA LEU A 123 7.41 7.72 -1.91
C LEU A 123 7.24 6.29 -2.42
N MET A 124 6.04 5.90 -2.83
CA MET A 124 5.73 4.50 -3.16
C MET A 124 6.59 3.93 -4.30
N PRO A 125 6.85 4.65 -5.41
CA PRO A 125 7.76 4.17 -6.44
C PRO A 125 9.21 4.01 -6.01
N LEU A 126 9.66 4.71 -4.97
CA LEU A 126 11.01 4.52 -4.44
C LEU A 126 11.12 3.27 -3.56
N VAL A 127 10.06 2.99 -2.80
CA VAL A 127 9.99 1.89 -1.84
C VAL A 127 9.71 0.54 -2.52
N ILE A 128 8.77 0.53 -3.47
CA ILE A 128 8.25 -0.72 -4.05
C ILE A 128 9.35 -1.39 -4.91
N PRO A 129 9.64 -2.68 -4.69
CA PRO A 129 10.55 -3.44 -5.56
C PRO A 129 9.91 -3.71 -6.92
N TRP A 130 9.96 -2.76 -7.86
CA TRP A 130 9.34 -2.91 -9.19
C TRP A 130 9.82 -4.15 -9.96
N GLY A 131 11.10 -4.52 -9.83
CA GLY A 131 11.62 -5.75 -10.42
C GLY A 131 10.94 -7.01 -9.87
N TYR A 132 10.65 -7.05 -8.56
CA TYR A 132 9.88 -8.13 -7.94
C TYR A 132 8.43 -8.09 -8.41
N VAL A 133 7.80 -6.89 -8.43
CA VAL A 133 6.41 -6.71 -8.86
C VAL A 133 6.22 -7.22 -10.28
N TRP A 134 7.11 -6.85 -11.20
CA TRP A 134 7.05 -7.30 -12.59
C TRP A 134 7.19 -8.82 -12.73
N ARG A 135 8.15 -9.43 -12.01
CA ARG A 135 8.33 -10.89 -12.03
C ARG A 135 7.10 -11.62 -11.46
N ARG A 136 6.61 -11.18 -10.30
CA ARG A 136 5.59 -11.87 -9.51
C ARG A 136 4.16 -11.66 -10.01
N TYR A 137 3.80 -10.44 -10.40
CA TYR A 137 2.42 -10.07 -10.72
C TYR A 137 2.16 -9.88 -12.21
N VAL A 138 3.21 -9.74 -13.03
CA VAL A 138 3.05 -9.57 -14.48
C VAL A 138 3.53 -10.79 -15.26
N LYS A 139 4.73 -11.30 -14.96
CA LYS A 139 5.32 -12.42 -15.70
C LYS A 139 4.87 -13.79 -15.21
N GLN A 140 4.65 -13.96 -13.91
CA GLN A 140 4.24 -15.25 -13.37
C GLN A 140 2.83 -15.60 -13.86
N ALA A 141 2.65 -16.83 -14.32
CA ALA A 141 1.34 -17.33 -14.68
C ALA A 141 0.41 -17.25 -13.46
N GLY A 142 -0.81 -16.74 -13.68
CA GLY A 142 -1.84 -16.72 -12.65
C GLY A 142 -2.18 -18.13 -12.18
N ASP A 143 -2.70 -18.21 -10.96
CA ASP A 143 -3.17 -19.49 -10.41
C ASP A 143 -4.25 -20.09 -11.32
N ARG A 144 -4.24 -21.41 -11.42
CA ARG A 144 -5.21 -22.15 -12.22
C ARG A 144 -6.60 -21.98 -11.62
N TRP A 145 -7.60 -21.89 -12.48
CA TRP A 145 -9.00 -21.71 -12.11
C TRP A 145 -9.67 -23.02 -11.63
N GLN A 146 -8.89 -24.07 -11.34
CA GLN A 146 -9.39 -25.42 -11.03
C GLN A 146 -9.60 -25.61 -9.53
#